data_AF-A0A0X3YAC2-F1
#
_entry.id   AF-A0A0X3YAC2-F1
#
_cell.length_a   1.000
_cell.length_b   1.000
_cell.length_c   1.000
_cell.angle_alpha   90.00
_cell.angle_beta   90.00
_cell.angle_gamma   90.00
#
_symmetry.space_group_name_H-M   'P 1'
#
loop_
_entity.id
_entity.type
_entity.pdbx_description
1 polymer ?
#
loop_
_entity_poly.entity_id
_entity_poly.type
_entity_poly.pdbx_seq_one_letter_code
_entity_poly.pdbx_strand_id
1 'polypeptide(L)'
;MKLIDGQVRKIETKSESKVFFDFEFWGESDEDTYGLLCLVQRSNPANIFITEMNSNELAMSGSEQGLDAVKNRVAKETGVTDLVFPKVVRFDEKKGDTKAGFQAFLKNYEKPIPIYESIFNQFEEAAQVEKLSIDKFKELGGCIQLLGDLCV
;
A
#
# COMPACT_ATOMS: atom_id res chain seq x y z
N MET A 1 3.91 21.90 2.55
CA MET A 1 3.86 20.61 3.25
C MET A 1 2.55 19.93 2.88
N LYS A 2 2.61 18.85 2.10
CA LYS A 2 1.45 18.02 1.78
C LYS A 2 1.18 17.15 3.01
N LEU A 3 0.01 17.29 3.62
CA LEU A 3 -0.35 16.49 4.79
C LEU A 3 -0.63 15.05 4.30
N ILE A 4 0.11 14.07 4.80
CA ILE A 4 -0.15 12.66 4.48
C ILE A 4 -1.07 12.10 5.55
N ASP A 5 -2.35 12.01 5.22
CA ASP A 5 -3.31 11.27 6.02
C ASP A 5 -3.46 9.84 5.50
N GLY A 6 -3.77 8.93 6.41
CA GLY A 6 -3.94 7.53 6.07
C GLY A 6 -3.76 6.59 7.26
N GLN A 7 -3.61 5.32 6.93
CA GLN A 7 -3.40 4.28 7.93
C GLN A 7 -2.56 3.14 7.39
N VAL A 8 -1.94 2.39 8.30
CA VAL A 8 -1.14 1.22 7.96
C VAL A 8 -2.05 0.00 7.84
N ARG A 9 -1.93 -0.74 6.74
CA ARG A 9 -2.59 -2.02 6.51
C ARG A 9 -1.65 -3.14 6.90
N LYS A 10 -2.05 -3.98 7.84
CA LYS A 10 -1.34 -5.23 8.16
C LYS A 10 -1.84 -6.32 7.25
N ILE A 11 -0.94 -6.89 6.47
CA ILE A 11 -1.23 -7.89 5.43
C ILE A 11 -0.54 -9.19 5.81
N GLU A 12 -1.27 -10.29 5.76
CA GLU A 12 -0.78 -11.61 6.14
C GLU A 12 -0.91 -12.59 4.97
N THR A 13 0.15 -13.36 4.72
CA THR A 13 0.17 -14.37 3.67
C THR A 13 -0.67 -15.59 4.06
N LYS A 14 -1.42 -16.14 3.10
CA LYS A 14 -2.40 -17.20 3.37
C LYS A 14 -1.78 -18.54 3.78
N SER A 15 -0.58 -18.87 3.28
CA SER A 15 0.05 -20.18 3.49
C SER A 15 1.12 -20.15 4.57
N GLU A 16 1.91 -19.08 4.64
CA GLU A 16 3.08 -19.01 5.52
C GLU A 16 2.86 -18.15 6.79
N SER A 17 1.70 -17.49 6.94
CA SER A 17 1.41 -16.58 8.06
C SER A 17 2.48 -15.49 8.24
N LYS A 18 3.15 -15.11 7.15
CA LYS A 18 4.14 -14.03 7.17
C LYS A 18 3.41 -12.70 7.04
N VAL A 19 3.92 -11.69 7.75
CA VAL A 19 3.30 -10.36 7.78
C VAL A 19 4.17 -9.36 7.03
N PHE A 20 3.51 -8.53 6.24
CA PHE A 20 4.05 -7.30 5.70
C PHE A 20 3.02 -6.18 5.82
N PHE A 21 3.43 -4.96 5.52
CA PHE A 21 2.59 -3.79 5.72
C PHE A 21 2.46 -3.01 4.43
N ASP A 22 1.42 -2.19 4.36
CA ASP A 22 1.20 -1.22 3.29
C ASP A 22 0.57 0.04 3.90
N PHE A 23 0.48 1.13 3.14
CA PHE A 23 -0.11 2.38 3.58
C PHE A 23 -1.31 2.74 2.71
N GLU A 24 -2.47 2.93 3.34
CA GLU A 24 -3.67 3.43 2.68
C GLU A 24 -3.73 4.95 2.85
N PHE A 25 -3.53 5.68 1.75
CA PHE A 25 -3.60 7.14 1.71
C PHE A 25 -5.04 7.64 1.74
N TRP A 26 -5.27 8.76 2.43
CA TRP A 26 -6.53 9.50 2.42
C TRP A 26 -6.29 10.90 1.87
N GLY A 27 -7.27 11.41 1.12
CA GLY A 27 -7.28 12.76 0.56
C GLY A 27 -8.71 13.23 0.35
N GLU A 28 -8.91 14.53 0.20
CA GLU A 28 -10.23 15.11 -0.10
C GLU A 28 -10.61 14.85 -1.56
N SER A 29 -9.61 14.70 -2.41
CA SER A 29 -9.71 14.40 -3.83
C SER A 29 -8.66 13.37 -4.27
N ASP A 30 -8.87 12.75 -5.43
CA ASP A 30 -7.89 11.84 -6.03
C ASP A 30 -6.57 12.56 -6.32
N GLU A 31 -6.62 13.87 -6.64
CA GLU A 31 -5.43 14.70 -6.88
C GLU A 31 -4.53 14.81 -5.64
N ASP A 32 -5.10 14.76 -4.44
CA ASP A 32 -4.34 14.81 -3.18
C ASP A 32 -3.51 13.54 -2.95
N THR A 33 -3.94 12.41 -3.49
CA THR A 33 -3.23 11.13 -3.36
C THR A 33 -2.48 10.72 -4.63
N TYR A 34 -2.68 11.47 -5.72
CA TYR A 34 -2.07 11.17 -7.00
C TYR A 34 -0.53 11.19 -6.91
N GLY A 35 0.09 10.12 -7.43
CA GLY A 35 1.54 9.96 -7.40
C GLY A 35 2.13 9.56 -6.05
N LEU A 36 1.34 9.46 -4.97
CA LEU A 36 1.82 8.91 -3.70
C LEU A 36 2.00 7.40 -3.80
N LEU A 37 3.14 6.93 -3.31
CA LEU A 37 3.55 5.53 -3.40
C LEU A 37 4.07 5.05 -2.05
N CYS A 38 3.79 3.78 -1.76
CA CYS A 38 4.26 3.05 -0.60
C CYS A 38 5.19 1.92 -1.07
N LEU A 39 6.42 1.90 -0.56
CA LEU A 39 7.37 0.81 -0.74
C LEU A 39 7.65 0.14 0.60
N VAL A 40 7.90 -1.16 0.56
CA VAL A 40 8.22 -1.98 1.72
C VAL A 40 9.58 -2.62 1.53
N GLN A 41 10.40 -2.68 2.58
CA GLN A 41 11.65 -3.43 2.54
C GLN A 41 11.36 -4.93 2.72
N ARG A 42 11.72 -5.76 1.75
CA ARG A 42 11.44 -7.21 1.82
C ARG A 42 12.11 -7.91 3.02
N SER A 43 13.36 -7.56 3.32
CA SER A 43 14.15 -8.11 4.43
C SER A 43 13.71 -7.61 5.80
N ASN A 44 13.02 -6.47 5.86
CA ASN A 44 12.41 -5.93 7.08
C ASN A 44 11.04 -5.32 6.75
N PRO A 45 9.99 -6.16 6.65
CA PRO A 45 8.67 -5.73 6.18
C PRO A 45 7.98 -4.66 7.03
N ALA A 46 8.46 -4.43 8.25
CA ALA A 46 8.01 -3.37 9.14
C ALA A 46 8.63 -1.99 8.80
N ASN A 47 9.49 -1.90 7.79
CA ASN A 47 10.07 -0.65 7.30
C ASN A 47 9.36 -0.23 5.99
N ILE A 48 8.61 0.87 6.07
CA ILE A 48 7.80 1.43 4.98
C ILE A 48 8.41 2.76 4.53
N PHE A 49 8.43 2.98 3.22
CA PHE A 49 8.91 4.20 2.59
C PHE A 49 7.77 4.82 1.80
N ILE A 50 7.46 6.07 2.10
CA ILE A 50 6.42 6.84 1.42
C ILE A 50 7.10 7.93 0.60
N THR A 51 6.82 7.97 -0.69
CA THR A 51 7.36 8.96 -1.62
C THR A 51 6.25 9.42 -2.57
N GLU A 52 6.45 10.57 -3.19
CA GLU A 52 5.70 11.00 -4.36
C GLU A 52 6.51 10.74 -5.64
N MET A 53 5.81 10.48 -6.75
CA MET A 53 6.41 10.47 -8.08
C MET A 53 6.76 11.89 -8.51
N ASN A 54 7.97 12.09 -9.03
CA ASN A 54 8.33 13.37 -9.63
C ASN A 54 7.82 13.49 -11.09
N SER A 55 7.90 14.70 -11.65
CA SER A 55 7.42 14.98 -13.01
C SER A 55 8.06 14.10 -14.10
N ASN A 56 9.32 13.68 -13.92
CA ASN A 56 9.98 12.81 -14.89
C ASN A 56 9.45 11.39 -14.83
N GLU A 57 9.22 10.86 -13.62
CA GLU A 57 8.66 9.52 -13.38
C GLU A 57 7.22 9.42 -13.89
N LEU A 58 6.43 10.48 -13.71
CA LEU A 58 5.06 10.58 -14.24
C LEU A 58 5.02 10.65 -15.78
N ALA A 59 6.06 11.23 -16.40
CA ALA A 59 6.13 11.40 -17.86
C ALA A 59 6.64 10.16 -18.61
N MET A 60 7.07 9.09 -17.91
CA MET A 60 7.58 7.88 -18.55
C MET A 60 6.45 7.12 -19.25
N SER A 61 6.70 6.70 -20.49
CA SER A 61 5.77 5.92 -21.32
C SER A 61 5.67 4.47 -20.82
N GLY A 62 4.87 4.27 -19.78
CA GLY A 62 4.54 2.97 -19.20
C GLY A 62 4.59 3.03 -17.67
N SER A 63 3.50 2.61 -17.01
CA SER A 63 3.38 2.64 -15.54
C SER A 63 4.50 1.85 -14.86
N GLU A 64 4.89 0.70 -15.40
CA GLU A 64 5.97 -0.13 -14.84
C GLU A 64 7.33 0.57 -14.89
N GLN A 65 7.66 1.28 -15.98
CA GLN A 65 8.92 2.02 -16.09
C GLN A 65 9.02 3.16 -15.08
N GLY A 66 7.90 3.87 -14.85
CA GLY A 66 7.81 4.92 -13.84
C GLY A 66 8.01 4.36 -12.42
N LEU A 67 7.35 3.25 -12.09
CA LEU A 67 7.50 2.60 -10.78
C LEU A 67 8.92 2.07 -10.55
N ASP A 68 9.55 1.48 -11.56
CA ASP A 68 10.94 1.04 -11.47
C ASP A 68 11.91 2.22 -11.27
N ALA A 69 11.67 3.36 -11.94
CA ALA A 69 12.46 4.57 -11.73
C ALA A 69 12.32 5.10 -10.29
N VAL A 70 11.11 5.14 -9.74
CA VAL A 70 10.86 5.51 -8.33
C VAL A 70 11.62 4.58 -7.39
N LYS A 71 11.49 3.26 -7.58
CA LYS A 71 12.16 2.27 -6.73
C LYS A 71 13.68 2.43 -6.76
N ASN A 72 14.26 2.67 -7.94
CA ASN A 72 15.69 2.91 -8.09
C ASN A 72 16.14 4.21 -7.40
N ARG A 73 15.34 5.28 -7.49
CA ARG A 73 15.61 6.54 -6.81
C ARG A 73 15.58 6.35 -5.29
N VAL A 74 14.51 5.75 -4.75
CA VAL A 74 14.37 5.50 -3.31
C VAL A 74 15.51 4.62 -2.80
N ALA A 75 15.90 3.58 -3.56
CA ALA A 75 17.03 2.73 -3.20
C ALA A 75 18.36 3.50 -3.13
N LYS A 76 18.57 4.46 -4.04
CA LYS A 76 19.76 5.33 -4.06
C LYS A 76 19.77 6.33 -2.90
N GLU A 77 18.62 6.89 -2.53
CA GLU A 77 18.47 7.86 -1.44
C GLU A 77 18.63 7.21 -0.06
N THR A 78 18.10 6.00 0.12
CA THR A 78 18.01 5.32 1.43
C THR A 78 19.09 4.25 1.63
N GLY A 79 19.72 3.77 0.56
CA GLY A 79 20.64 2.63 0.56
C GLY A 79 19.95 1.26 0.64
N VAL A 80 18.61 1.20 0.62
CA VAL A 80 17.85 -0.05 0.71
C VAL A 80 17.53 -0.60 -0.68
N THR A 81 18.03 -1.80 -1.01
CA THR A 81 17.98 -2.32 -2.38
C THR A 81 16.84 -3.29 -2.66
N ASP A 82 16.23 -3.86 -1.61
CA ASP A 82 15.19 -4.89 -1.70
C ASP A 82 13.78 -4.34 -1.47
N LEU A 83 13.56 -3.11 -1.93
CA LEU A 83 12.27 -2.43 -1.90
C LEU A 83 11.27 -3.08 -2.85
N VAL A 84 10.01 -3.14 -2.45
CA VAL A 84 8.90 -3.68 -3.26
C VAL A 84 7.66 -2.83 -3.10
N PHE A 85 6.86 -2.75 -4.16
CA PHE A 85 5.51 -2.19 -4.07
C PHE A 85 4.54 -3.30 -3.68
N PRO A 86 3.77 -3.17 -2.59
CA PRO A 86 2.63 -4.03 -2.34
C PRO A 86 1.67 -4.01 -3.53
N LYS A 87 1.44 -5.16 -4.15
CA LYS A 87 0.67 -5.26 -5.40
C LYS A 87 -0.66 -5.93 -5.12
N VAL A 88 -1.76 -5.22 -5.36
CA VAL A 88 -3.10 -5.80 -5.35
C VAL A 88 -3.29 -6.61 -6.63
N VAL A 89 -3.64 -7.89 -6.51
CA VAL A 89 -3.85 -8.80 -7.64
C VAL A 89 -5.33 -8.96 -7.99
N ARG A 90 -6.22 -8.83 -7.00
CA ARG A 90 -7.67 -8.86 -7.17
C ARG A 90 -8.38 -8.25 -5.97
N PHE A 91 -9.67 -7.99 -6.13
CA PHE A 91 -10.55 -7.62 -5.03
C PHE A 91 -11.58 -8.73 -4.82
N ASP A 92 -11.71 -9.18 -3.58
CA ASP A 92 -12.69 -10.19 -3.21
C ASP A 92 -13.99 -9.50 -2.83
N GLU A 93 -15.01 -9.70 -3.66
CA GLU A 93 -16.37 -9.29 -3.35
C GLU A 93 -16.96 -10.27 -2.33
N LYS A 94 -17.44 -9.74 -1.20
CA LYS A 94 -18.38 -10.50 -0.39
C LYS A 94 -19.70 -10.54 -1.14
N LYS A 95 -20.13 -11.75 -1.53
CA LYS A 95 -21.41 -11.98 -2.21
C LYS A 95 -22.56 -11.42 -1.37
N GLY A 96 -23.12 -10.30 -1.79
CA GLY A 96 -24.39 -9.81 -1.29
C GLY A 96 -25.53 -10.69 -1.80
N ASP A 97 -26.62 -10.79 -1.04
CA ASP A 97 -27.84 -11.46 -1.49
C ASP A 97 -28.48 -10.63 -2.61
N THR A 98 -28.33 -11.07 -3.87
CA THR A 98 -28.80 -10.36 -5.07
C THR A 98 -30.32 -10.24 -5.15
N LYS A 99 -31.06 -10.93 -4.26
CA LYS A 99 -32.52 -10.83 -4.13
C LYS A 99 -32.97 -9.73 -3.16
N ALA A 100 -32.04 -9.15 -2.39
CA ALA A 100 -32.35 -8.11 -1.45
C ALA A 100 -32.39 -6.74 -2.17
N GLY A 101 -33.50 -6.00 -2.05
CA GLY A 101 -33.66 -4.69 -2.70
C GLY A 101 -32.59 -3.67 -2.28
N PHE A 102 -32.50 -2.53 -2.98
CA PHE A 102 -31.43 -1.51 -2.81
C PHE A 102 -31.20 -1.06 -1.35
N GLN A 103 -32.25 -0.98 -0.53
CA GLN A 103 -32.13 -0.66 0.90
C GLN A 103 -31.42 -1.75 1.72
N ALA A 104 -31.59 -3.02 1.36
CA ALA A 104 -30.88 -4.13 1.99
C ALA A 104 -29.46 -4.29 1.45
N PHE A 105 -29.23 -3.93 0.18
CA PHE A 105 -27.88 -3.77 -0.36
C PHE A 105 -27.08 -2.73 0.44
N LEU A 106 -27.63 -1.53 0.67
CA LEU A 106 -26.94 -0.48 1.46
C LEU A 106 -26.62 -0.92 2.90
N LYS A 107 -27.50 -1.70 3.54
CA LYS A 107 -27.29 -2.19 4.92
C LYS A 107 -26.23 -3.29 5.01
N ASN A 108 -26.12 -4.13 3.98
CA ASN A 108 -25.24 -5.30 3.96
C ASN A 108 -24.03 -5.12 3.03
N TYR A 109 -23.86 -3.93 2.46
CA TYR A 109 -22.74 -3.63 1.60
C TYR A 109 -21.45 -3.69 2.40
N GLU A 110 -20.61 -4.66 2.07
CA GLU A 110 -19.24 -4.73 2.54
C GLU A 110 -18.31 -4.30 1.40
N LYS A 111 -17.34 -3.44 1.72
CA LYS A 111 -16.34 -3.01 0.74
C LYS A 111 -15.54 -4.23 0.26
N PRO A 112 -15.21 -4.30 -1.05
CA PRO A 112 -14.33 -5.35 -1.56
C PRO A 112 -13.02 -5.42 -0.78
N ILE A 113 -12.54 -6.63 -0.53
CA ILE A 113 -11.31 -6.86 0.24
C ILE A 113 -10.15 -6.96 -0.74
N PRO A 114 -9.11 -6.12 -0.65
CA PRO A 114 -7.95 -6.23 -1.51
C PRO A 114 -7.16 -7.49 -1.17
N ILE A 115 -6.86 -8.29 -2.20
CA ILE A 115 -5.95 -9.42 -2.14
C ILE A 115 -4.63 -9.02 -2.79
N TYR A 116 -3.54 -9.22 -2.07
CA TYR A 116 -2.20 -8.83 -2.47
C TYR A 116 -1.40 -10.03 -2.96
N GLU A 117 -0.44 -9.77 -3.85
CA GLU A 117 0.69 -10.65 -4.07
C GLU A 117 1.61 -10.61 -2.84
N SER A 118 2.06 -11.76 -2.35
CA SER A 118 3.00 -11.83 -1.23
C SER A 118 4.35 -11.25 -1.63
N ILE A 119 4.89 -10.36 -0.78
CA ILE A 119 6.22 -9.76 -1.03
C ILE A 119 7.37 -10.77 -0.88
N PHE A 120 7.11 -11.93 -0.29
CA PHE A 120 8.10 -12.99 -0.04
C PHE A 120 8.09 -14.04 -1.16
N ASN A 121 6.92 -14.28 -1.77
CA ASN A 121 6.71 -15.28 -2.81
C ASN A 121 5.58 -14.86 -3.74
N GLN A 122 5.90 -14.54 -4.99
CA GLN A 122 4.93 -14.04 -6.00
C GLN A 122 3.80 -15.02 -6.33
N PHE A 123 3.91 -16.29 -5.96
CA PHE A 123 2.88 -17.32 -6.19
C PHE A 123 1.89 -17.43 -5.02
N GLU A 124 2.11 -16.69 -3.93
CA GLU A 124 1.28 -16.70 -2.74
C GLU A 124 0.44 -15.43 -2.65
N GLU A 125 -0.82 -15.58 -2.26
CA GLU A 125 -1.71 -14.46 -1.97
C GLU A 125 -1.64 -14.07 -0.49
N ALA A 126 -1.85 -12.79 -0.23
CA ALA A 126 -1.95 -12.23 1.10
C ALA A 126 -3.20 -11.35 1.24
N ALA A 127 -3.76 -11.27 2.43
CA ALA A 127 -4.96 -10.50 2.70
C ALA A 127 -4.75 -9.54 3.85
N GLN A 128 -5.44 -8.40 3.82
CA GLN A 128 -5.44 -7.49 4.95
C GLN A 128 -6.14 -8.16 6.14
N VAL A 129 -5.43 -8.27 7.26
CA VAL A 129 -5.96 -8.84 8.52
C VAL A 129 -6.29 -7.77 9.55
N GLU A 130 -5.64 -6.61 9.47
CA GLU A 130 -5.84 -5.52 10.42
C GLU A 130 -5.55 -4.15 9.80
N LYS A 131 -6.21 -3.12 10.31
CA LYS A 131 -5.88 -1.70 10.06
C LYS A 131 -5.28 -1.12 11.34
N LEU A 132 -4.14 -0.47 11.21
CA LEU A 132 -3.37 0.08 12.31
C LEU A 132 -3.26 1.60 12.16
N SER A 133 -3.45 2.33 13.26
CA SER A 133 -3.01 3.72 13.31
C SER A 133 -1.49 3.79 13.17
N ILE A 134 -0.97 4.93 12.74
CA ILE A 134 0.46 5.18 12.64
C ILE A 134 1.16 4.95 13.99
N ASP A 135 0.54 5.41 15.08
CA ASP A 135 1.10 5.25 16.43
C ASP A 135 1.18 3.78 16.83
N LYS A 136 0.12 3.00 16.62
CA LYS A 136 0.11 1.57 16.92
C LYS A 136 1.13 0.81 16.06
N PHE A 137 1.32 1.20 14.80
CA PHE A 137 2.35 0.61 13.96
C PHE A 137 3.77 0.87 14.50
N LYS A 138 4.05 2.10 14.95
CA LYS A 138 5.33 2.47 15.56
C LYS A 138 5.56 1.74 16.89
N GLU A 139 4.54 1.58 17.72
CA GLU A 139 4.59 0.80 18.97
C GLU A 139 4.97 -0.67 18.73
N LEU A 140 4.55 -1.23 17.59
CA LEU A 140 4.91 -2.59 17.17
C LEU A 140 6.32 -2.69 16.55
N GLY A 141 7.11 -1.62 16.59
CA GLY A 141 8.45 -1.54 16.01
C GLY A 141 8.49 -1.18 14.54
N GLY A 142 7.35 -0.75 13.97
CA GLY A 142 7.25 -0.26 12.60
C GLY A 142 7.97 1.07 12.39
N CYS A 143 8.52 1.26 11.20
CA CYS A 143 9.17 2.50 10.77
C CYS A 143 8.51 3.00 9.49
N ILE A 144 8.18 4.30 9.46
CA ILE A 144 7.70 4.99 8.26
C ILE A 144 8.71 6.08 7.92
N GLN A 145 9.30 6.00 6.74
CA GLN A 145 10.21 6.99 6.20
C GLN A 145 9.49 7.78 5.11
N LEU A 146 9.26 9.07 5.36
CA LEU A 146 8.80 9.99 4.33
C LEU A 146 10.02 10.42 3.51
N LEU A 147 9.88 10.54 2.18
CA LEU A 147 10.97 10.85 1.25
C LEU A 147 10.61 12.00 0.31
N GLY A 148 11.64 12.64 -0.25
CA GLY A 148 11.49 13.77 -1.17
C GLY A 148 10.83 14.98 -0.52
N ASP A 149 9.89 15.61 -1.22
CA ASP A 149 9.19 16.81 -0.77
C ASP A 149 8.23 16.55 0.41
N LEU A 150 8.06 15.28 0.81
CA LEU A 150 7.28 14.86 1.97
C LEU A 150 8.07 14.98 3.29
N CYS A 151 9.40 15.14 3.24
CA CYS A 151 10.24 15.29 4.42
C CYS A 151 10.22 16.70 5.05
N VAL A 152 9.58 17.70 4.40
CA VAL A 152 9.73 19.14 4.69
C VAL A 152 8.53 19.74 5.40
#